data_AF-A0A9P5MTJ7-F1
#
_entry.id   AF-A0A9P5MTJ7-F1
#
_cell.length_a   1.000
_cell.length_b   1.000
_cell.length_c   1.000
_cell.angle_alpha   90.00
_cell.angle_beta   90.00
_cell.angle_gamma   90.00
#
_symmetry.space_group_name_H-M   'P 1'
#
loop_
_entity.id
_entity.type
_entity.pdbx_description
1 polymer ?
#
loop_
_entity_poly.entity_id
_entity_poly.type
_entity_poly.pdbx_seq_one_letter_code
_entity_poly.pdbx_strand_id
1 'polypeptide(L)'
;MATEPQTAAGQRPVEVLAAKLKRRQVVGSRQTALETALVLRQVVSKARFQNITQLVEIIRSVGRKLIEAQPKEHTVGNTARRLLHHVREEYNNASKGEDTACATEFSIANFVLQGQPRRQAAELKAESTLVLKENDSDDPDSFARTLKPVVMEAIQDILDELETVYDNIAKSAKDHIHSERVLSFFLFWSYSKSNAGWVSLSEIILTIGRSKTVETYLKSAAHYHKFTVIVAESGPSYGGHDMARSLSSSGISTFLVPDSSIYALMSRVSKVILGAHAILTNGGMFAVTGSLLTATAARAHSTTVMVCAGQFKLTPLWNLYHEYGALDFDDPSGVLGFEEGDLVDKVDVVNPYYDYVRPELVDVYVTNDGDHPPPSMYRLIKESYDDEDNEL
;
A
#
# COMPACT_ATOMS: atom_id res chain seq x y z
N MET A 1 36.40 -3.61 28.58
CA MET A 1 35.92 -4.81 27.87
C MET A 1 35.30 -4.28 26.58
N ALA A 2 36.08 -4.29 25.50
CA ALA A 2 35.89 -3.44 24.33
C ALA A 2 35.48 -4.28 23.12
N THR A 3 34.24 -4.12 22.67
CA THR A 3 33.71 -4.63 21.39
C THR A 3 32.65 -3.65 20.84
N GLU A 4 33.03 -2.39 20.60
CA GLU A 4 32.09 -1.36 20.08
C GLU A 4 32.54 -0.48 18.89
N PRO A 5 33.65 -0.66 18.15
CA PRO A 5 33.92 0.23 17.01
C PRO A 5 33.22 -0.15 15.69
N GLN A 6 32.74 -1.39 15.53
CA GLN A 6 32.34 -1.91 14.20
C GLN A 6 30.84 -1.76 13.87
N THR A 7 29.98 -1.52 14.87
CA THR A 7 28.53 -1.33 14.69
C THR A 7 28.17 0.07 14.15
N ALA A 8 29.05 1.07 14.31
CA ALA A 8 28.76 2.47 14.02
C ALA A 8 28.59 2.79 12.52
N ALA A 9 29.32 2.11 11.62
CA ALA A 9 29.33 2.44 10.18
C ALA A 9 28.06 1.98 9.43
N GLY A 10 27.40 0.93 9.91
CA GLY A 10 26.09 0.49 9.42
C GLY A 10 24.92 1.27 10.01
N GLN A 11 25.11 1.91 11.17
CA GLN A 11 24.07 2.66 11.89
C GLN A 11 23.87 4.09 11.38
N ARG A 12 24.92 4.74 10.84
CA ARG A 12 24.81 6.10 10.28
C ARG A 12 23.65 6.30 9.29
N PRO A 13 23.45 5.45 8.26
CA PRO A 13 22.31 5.64 7.34
C PRO A 13 20.94 5.47 8.04
N VAL A 14 20.87 4.58 9.04
CA VAL A 14 19.66 4.37 9.86
C VAL A 14 19.34 5.62 10.67
N GLU A 15 20.34 6.22 11.32
CA GLU A 15 20.17 7.46 12.09
C GLU A 15 19.77 8.65 11.21
N VAL A 16 20.35 8.76 10.01
CA VAL A 16 19.99 9.80 9.05
C VAL A 16 18.53 9.66 8.62
N LEU A 17 18.08 8.45 8.28
CA LEU A 17 16.68 8.21 7.92
C LEU A 17 15.75 8.44 9.12
N ALA A 18 16.09 7.94 10.30
CA ALA A 18 15.33 8.18 11.53
C ALA A 18 15.18 9.69 11.82
N ALA A 19 16.24 10.48 11.65
CA ALA A 19 16.18 11.93 11.82
C ALA A 19 15.27 12.60 10.77
N LYS A 20 15.33 12.15 9.51
CA LYS A 20 14.43 12.62 8.44
C LYS A 20 12.96 12.29 8.73
N LEU A 21 12.66 11.08 9.21
CA LEU A 21 11.32 10.64 9.58
C LEU A 21 10.76 11.45 10.75
N LYS A 22 11.56 11.66 11.81
CA LYS A 22 11.19 12.50 12.96
C LYS A 22 10.87 13.94 12.55
N ARG A 23 11.61 14.47 11.57
CA ARG A 23 11.42 15.84 11.05
C ARG A 23 10.37 15.94 9.94
N ARG A 24 9.64 14.84 9.63
CA ARG A 24 8.67 14.76 8.52
C ARG A 24 9.23 15.29 7.19
N GLN A 25 10.53 15.05 6.91
CA GLN A 25 11.17 15.46 5.65
C GLN A 25 10.88 14.50 4.50
N VAL A 26 10.63 13.24 4.82
CA VAL A 26 10.21 12.21 3.87
C VAL A 26 8.72 12.02 4.07
N VAL A 27 7.93 12.59 3.16
CA VAL A 27 6.47 12.53 3.20
C VAL A 27 5.99 11.66 2.04
N GLY A 28 5.09 10.73 2.36
CA GLY A 28 4.45 9.87 1.38
C GLY A 28 4.85 8.41 1.53
N SER A 29 3.84 7.57 1.60
CA SER A 29 3.94 6.13 1.87
C SER A 29 4.93 5.38 0.96
N ARG A 30 4.96 5.69 -0.36
CA ARG A 30 5.87 5.02 -1.32
C ARG A 30 7.31 5.48 -1.16
N GLN A 31 7.52 6.79 -1.01
CA GLN A 31 8.88 7.34 -0.84
C GLN A 31 9.50 6.84 0.46
N THR A 32 8.72 6.80 1.54
CA THR A 32 9.16 6.25 2.82
C THR A 32 9.51 4.76 2.72
N ALA A 33 8.69 3.95 2.04
CA ALA A 33 8.99 2.53 1.79
C ALA A 33 10.29 2.34 0.99
N LEU A 34 10.48 3.12 -0.09
CA LEU A 34 11.69 3.07 -0.92
C LEU A 34 12.95 3.45 -0.12
N GLU A 35 12.91 4.55 0.63
CA GLU A 35 14.06 4.96 1.47
C GLU A 35 14.36 3.92 2.56
N THR A 36 13.34 3.30 3.14
CA THR A 36 13.48 2.24 4.14
C THR A 36 14.15 1.00 3.54
N ALA A 37 13.67 0.52 2.38
CA ALA A 37 14.28 -0.60 1.67
C ALA A 37 15.74 -0.34 1.27
N LEU A 38 16.06 0.88 0.81
CA LEU A 38 17.43 1.28 0.48
C LEU A 38 18.36 1.30 1.71
N VAL A 39 17.87 1.74 2.86
CA VAL A 39 18.64 1.70 4.11
C VAL A 39 18.85 0.25 4.57
N LEU A 40 17.81 -0.59 4.51
CA LEU A 40 17.92 -2.02 4.84
C LEU A 40 18.95 -2.70 3.92
N ARG A 41 18.96 -2.40 2.62
CA ARG A 41 19.98 -2.87 1.66
C ARG A 41 21.40 -2.52 2.10
N GLN A 42 21.62 -1.27 2.52
CA GLN A 42 22.93 -0.82 2.97
C GLN A 42 23.37 -1.49 4.27
N VAL A 43 22.43 -1.73 5.18
CA VAL A 43 22.69 -2.43 6.45
C VAL A 43 23.06 -3.87 6.17
N VAL A 44 22.25 -4.61 5.40
CA VAL A 44 22.49 -6.03 5.10
C VAL A 44 23.80 -6.24 4.34
N SER A 45 24.13 -5.35 3.39
CA SER A 45 25.39 -5.40 2.65
C SER A 45 26.62 -5.34 3.57
N LYS A 46 26.59 -4.47 4.59
CA LYS A 46 27.69 -4.25 5.53
C LYS A 46 27.65 -5.17 6.76
N ALA A 47 26.51 -5.78 7.05
CA ALA A 47 26.33 -6.65 8.21
C ALA A 47 27.25 -7.88 8.14
N ARG A 48 27.71 -8.33 9.31
CA ARG A 48 28.39 -9.61 9.49
C ARG A 48 27.50 -10.47 10.36
N PHE A 49 27.22 -11.68 9.92
CA PHE A 49 26.34 -12.62 10.61
C PHE A 49 26.76 -14.05 10.25
N GLN A 50 26.65 -14.95 11.23
CA GLN A 50 27.04 -16.36 11.07
C GLN A 50 25.81 -17.27 10.86
N ASN A 51 24.63 -16.82 11.30
CA ASN A 51 23.37 -17.57 11.28
C ASN A 51 22.22 -16.69 10.81
N ILE A 52 21.12 -17.32 10.37
CA ILE A 52 19.90 -16.59 10.03
C ILE A 52 19.35 -15.78 11.21
N THR A 53 19.39 -16.33 12.43
CA THR A 53 18.86 -15.64 13.61
C THR A 53 19.56 -14.31 13.87
N GLN A 54 20.88 -14.24 13.63
CA GLN A 54 21.63 -12.99 13.77
C GLN A 54 21.22 -11.96 12.71
N LEU A 55 21.01 -12.39 11.47
CA LEU A 55 20.55 -11.51 10.39
C LEU A 55 19.13 -10.97 10.67
N VAL A 56 18.21 -11.84 11.07
CA VAL A 56 16.84 -11.49 11.45
C VAL A 56 16.85 -10.46 12.59
N GLU A 57 17.69 -10.66 13.61
CA GLU A 57 17.77 -9.71 14.73
C GLU A 57 18.37 -8.36 14.31
N ILE A 58 19.34 -8.35 13.40
CA ILE A 58 19.88 -7.10 12.83
C ILE A 58 18.77 -6.33 12.11
N ILE A 59 18.01 -6.99 11.23
CA ILE A 59 16.92 -6.36 10.48
C ILE A 59 15.81 -5.89 11.45
N ARG A 60 15.42 -6.71 12.43
CA ARG A 60 14.44 -6.34 13.47
C ARG A 60 14.89 -5.13 14.28
N SER A 61 16.17 -5.08 14.69
CA SER A 61 16.70 -3.96 15.46
C SER A 61 16.69 -2.64 14.68
N VAL A 62 16.91 -2.67 13.36
CA VAL A 62 16.81 -1.50 12.48
C VAL A 62 15.35 -1.13 12.26
N GLY A 63 14.47 -2.11 12.03
CA GLY A 63 13.03 -1.92 11.94
C GLY A 63 12.47 -1.19 13.16
N ARG A 64 12.73 -1.72 14.38
CA ARG A 64 12.37 -1.10 15.66
C ARG A 64 12.76 0.38 15.73
N LYS A 65 14.03 0.67 15.47
CA LYS A 65 14.56 2.05 15.54
C LYS A 65 13.88 2.99 14.55
N LEU A 66 13.54 2.52 13.35
CA LEU A 66 12.87 3.33 12.34
C LEU A 66 11.37 3.51 12.64
N ILE A 67 10.71 2.48 13.18
CA ILE A 67 9.31 2.55 13.64
C ILE A 67 9.20 3.52 14.81
N GLU A 68 10.08 3.45 15.81
CA GLU A 68 10.14 4.40 16.93
C GLU A 68 10.36 5.85 16.47
N ALA A 69 11.00 6.06 15.32
CA ALA A 69 11.21 7.39 14.78
C ALA A 69 9.91 8.04 14.27
N GLN A 70 8.99 7.25 13.73
CA GLN A 70 7.66 7.71 13.31
C GLN A 70 6.67 6.53 13.33
N PRO A 71 6.02 6.24 14.48
CA PRO A 71 5.20 5.03 14.64
C PRO A 71 3.90 5.06 13.82
N LYS A 72 3.47 6.27 13.41
CA LYS A 72 2.27 6.49 12.59
C LYS A 72 2.51 6.21 11.10
N GLU A 73 3.76 6.06 10.68
CA GLU A 73 4.12 5.72 9.31
C GLU A 73 4.35 4.21 9.18
N HIS A 74 3.25 3.46 9.05
CA HIS A 74 3.26 1.99 9.06
C HIS A 74 4.05 1.37 7.90
N THR A 75 4.24 2.10 6.78
CA THR A 75 4.99 1.60 5.61
C THR A 75 6.43 1.22 5.93
N VAL A 76 7.07 1.90 6.89
CA VAL A 76 8.42 1.59 7.37
C VAL A 76 8.45 0.18 7.97
N GLY A 77 7.56 -0.08 8.94
CA GLY A 77 7.48 -1.37 9.60
C GLY A 77 7.04 -2.49 8.65
N ASN A 78 6.09 -2.20 7.76
CA ASN A 78 5.61 -3.15 6.76
C ASN A 78 6.75 -3.58 5.81
N THR A 79 7.58 -2.63 5.36
CA THR A 79 8.72 -2.94 4.50
C THR A 79 9.76 -3.81 5.22
N ALA A 80 10.01 -3.55 6.51
CA ALA A 80 10.90 -4.38 7.33
C ALA A 80 10.35 -5.80 7.55
N ARG A 81 9.05 -5.93 7.87
CA ARG A 81 8.36 -7.23 8.03
C ARG A 81 8.38 -8.04 6.73
N ARG A 82 8.11 -7.37 5.61
CA ARG A 82 8.12 -8.01 4.29
C ARG A 82 9.50 -8.55 3.95
N LEU A 83 10.55 -7.78 4.21
CA LEU A 83 11.91 -8.24 4.01
C LEU A 83 12.23 -9.45 4.91
N LEU A 84 11.82 -9.43 6.18
CA LEU A 84 12.02 -10.57 7.08
C LEU A 84 11.34 -11.84 6.55
N HIS A 85 10.11 -11.71 6.04
CA HIS A 85 9.37 -12.82 5.44
C HIS A 85 10.12 -13.40 4.23
N HIS A 86 10.54 -12.57 3.27
CA HIS A 86 11.33 -13.04 2.12
C HIS A 86 12.66 -13.67 2.56
N VAL A 87 13.36 -13.12 3.55
CA VAL A 87 14.60 -13.71 4.07
C VAL A 87 14.37 -15.12 4.64
N ARG A 88 13.27 -15.33 5.38
CA ARG A 88 12.92 -16.65 5.90
C ARG A 88 12.52 -17.62 4.79
N GLU A 89 11.75 -17.15 3.81
CA GLU A 89 11.31 -17.96 2.68
C GLU A 89 12.50 -18.45 1.85
N GLU A 90 13.40 -17.54 1.48
CA GLU A 90 14.63 -17.85 0.72
C GLU A 90 15.56 -18.79 1.48
N TYR A 91 15.72 -18.59 2.79
CA TYR A 91 16.50 -19.52 3.62
C TYR A 91 15.88 -20.91 3.66
N ASN A 92 14.56 -21.00 3.87
CA ASN A 92 13.86 -22.28 3.89
C ASN A 92 13.95 -23.00 2.54
N ASN A 93 13.91 -22.25 1.43
CA ASN A 93 14.07 -22.80 0.09
C ASN A 93 15.49 -23.34 -0.13
N ALA A 94 16.51 -22.61 0.32
CA ALA A 94 17.90 -23.05 0.26
C ALA A 94 18.17 -24.28 1.15
N SER A 95 17.60 -24.34 2.37
CA SER A 95 17.75 -25.49 3.27
C SER A 95 16.98 -26.73 2.81
N LYS A 96 15.78 -26.60 2.22
CA LYS A 96 15.02 -27.73 1.67
C LYS A 96 15.70 -28.39 0.45
N GLY A 97 16.61 -27.68 -0.21
CA GLY A 97 17.52 -28.24 -1.21
C GLY A 97 18.46 -29.31 -0.64
N GLU A 98 18.71 -29.33 0.68
CA GLU A 98 19.51 -30.37 1.35
C GLU A 98 18.69 -31.65 1.62
N ASP A 99 17.42 -31.52 2.03
CA ASP A 99 16.57 -32.68 2.37
C ASP A 99 16.06 -33.46 1.15
N THR A 100 15.86 -32.77 0.01
CA THR A 100 15.36 -33.40 -1.23
C THR A 100 16.42 -34.21 -1.98
N ALA A 101 17.70 -34.09 -1.62
CA ALA A 101 18.76 -34.93 -2.17
C ALA A 101 18.75 -36.37 -1.59
N CYS A 102 18.00 -36.64 -0.52
CA CYS A 102 18.01 -37.94 0.16
C CYS A 102 16.69 -38.76 0.08
N ALA A 103 15.61 -38.22 -0.47
CA ALA A 103 14.32 -38.91 -0.54
C ALA A 103 13.80 -39.05 -1.98
N THR A 104 14.31 -40.02 -2.72
CA THR A 104 13.60 -40.58 -3.87
C THR A 104 12.45 -41.48 -3.39
N GLU A 105 11.38 -40.89 -2.87
CA GLU A 105 10.09 -41.57 -2.74
C GLU A 105 9.09 -40.97 -3.72
N PHE A 106 8.69 -41.80 -4.68
CA PHE A 106 7.70 -41.47 -5.70
C PHE A 106 6.33 -41.21 -5.06
N SER A 107 5.97 -39.93 -4.88
CA SER A 107 4.61 -39.54 -4.49
C SER A 107 3.69 -39.40 -5.71
N ILE A 108 2.52 -40.02 -5.63
CA ILE A 108 1.46 -40.09 -6.65
C ILE A 108 0.99 -38.69 -7.10
N ALA A 109 1.19 -37.65 -6.28
CA ALA A 109 0.85 -36.27 -6.60
C ALA A 109 1.56 -35.74 -7.86
N ASN A 110 2.80 -36.18 -8.12
CA ASN A 110 3.56 -35.76 -9.31
C ASN A 110 3.09 -36.43 -10.61
N PHE A 111 2.35 -37.55 -10.53
CA PHE A 111 1.83 -38.25 -11.70
C PHE A 111 0.56 -37.60 -12.27
N VAL A 112 -0.24 -36.94 -11.41
CA VAL A 112 -1.52 -36.31 -11.80
C VAL A 112 -1.30 -34.96 -12.51
N LEU A 113 -0.19 -34.27 -12.24
CA LEU A 113 0.18 -33.00 -12.90
C LEU A 113 0.75 -33.17 -14.33
N GLN A 114 1.23 -34.37 -14.69
CA GLN A 114 1.76 -34.66 -16.03
C GLN A 114 0.67 -34.87 -17.11
N GLY A 115 -0.61 -34.87 -16.73
CA GLY A 115 -1.75 -35.05 -17.64
C GLY A 115 -2.21 -33.79 -18.39
N GLN A 116 -1.61 -32.61 -18.18
CA GLN A 116 -2.02 -31.38 -18.85
C GLN A 116 -1.13 -31.04 -20.06
N PRO A 117 -1.71 -30.59 -21.20
CA PRO A 117 -0.98 -30.41 -22.45
C PRO A 117 -0.01 -29.22 -22.37
N ARG A 118 1.25 -29.52 -22.76
CA ARG A 118 2.43 -28.64 -22.88
C ARG A 118 2.11 -27.17 -23.19
N ARG A 119 2.31 -26.29 -22.21
CA ARG A 119 2.73 -24.90 -22.45
C ARG A 119 4.26 -24.85 -22.50
N GLN A 120 4.77 -24.01 -23.39
CA GLN A 120 6.15 -23.91 -23.85
C GLN A 120 7.19 -24.02 -22.72
N ALA A 121 8.21 -24.85 -22.97
CA ALA A 121 9.38 -25.00 -22.12
C ALA A 121 10.13 -23.67 -22.02
N ALA A 122 9.97 -22.98 -20.89
CA ALA A 122 10.95 -22.02 -20.43
C ALA A 122 12.14 -22.81 -19.88
N GLU A 123 13.34 -22.49 -20.35
CA GLU A 123 14.59 -23.06 -19.85
C GLU A 123 14.69 -22.82 -18.34
N LEU A 124 14.72 -23.91 -17.57
CA LEU A 124 15.07 -23.90 -16.15
C LEU A 124 16.49 -23.34 -16.04
N LYS A 125 16.62 -22.06 -15.63
CA LYS A 125 17.89 -21.53 -15.14
C LYS A 125 18.34 -22.47 -14.01
N ALA A 126 19.56 -22.95 -14.10
CA ALA A 126 20.15 -23.85 -13.12
C ALA A 126 20.03 -23.26 -11.71
N GLU A 127 19.17 -23.86 -10.89
CA GLU A 127 19.12 -23.62 -9.45
C GLU A 127 20.48 -24.02 -8.89
N SER A 128 21.30 -23.04 -8.53
CA SER A 128 22.51 -23.28 -7.77
C SER A 128 22.12 -23.85 -6.42
N THR A 129 22.41 -25.12 -6.17
CA THR A 129 22.27 -25.75 -4.86
C THR A 129 23.24 -25.05 -3.89
N LEU A 130 22.73 -24.04 -3.16
CA LEU A 130 23.51 -23.28 -2.19
C LEU A 130 23.66 -24.15 -0.93
N VAL A 131 24.85 -24.68 -0.67
CA VAL A 131 25.15 -25.39 0.58
C VAL A 131 25.33 -24.36 1.69
N LEU A 132 24.40 -24.30 2.64
CA LEU A 132 24.41 -23.35 3.75
C LEU A 132 24.96 -24.02 5.02
N LYS A 133 26.22 -23.73 5.35
CA LYS A 133 26.78 -24.12 6.66
C LYS A 133 26.66 -22.96 7.64
N GLU A 134 25.77 -23.11 8.62
CA GLU A 134 25.67 -22.20 9.77
C GLU A 134 26.81 -22.46 10.77
N ASN A 135 27.28 -21.40 11.45
CA ASN A 135 28.33 -21.47 12.48
C ASN A 135 29.60 -22.24 12.07
N ASP A 136 30.10 -22.04 10.85
CA ASP A 136 31.36 -22.65 10.44
C ASP A 136 32.53 -22.10 11.28
N SER A 137 33.19 -22.98 12.04
CA SER A 137 34.33 -22.62 12.90
C SER A 137 35.56 -22.21 12.11
N ASP A 138 35.69 -22.67 10.87
CA ASP A 138 36.84 -22.42 10.01
C ASP A 138 36.68 -21.11 9.21
N ASP A 139 35.43 -20.73 8.88
CA ASP A 139 35.13 -19.52 8.10
C ASP A 139 33.80 -18.84 8.54
N PRO A 140 33.86 -17.91 9.50
CA PRO A 140 32.67 -17.28 10.07
C PRO A 140 31.89 -16.40 9.07
N ASP A 141 32.51 -15.99 7.95
CA ASP A 141 31.89 -15.14 6.93
C ASP A 141 31.37 -15.97 5.73
N SER A 142 31.53 -17.29 5.74
CA SER A 142 31.05 -18.20 4.69
C SER A 142 29.53 -18.11 4.51
N PHE A 143 28.77 -18.25 5.60
CA PHE A 143 27.31 -18.14 5.60
C PHE A 143 26.82 -16.80 5.03
N ALA A 144 27.39 -15.70 5.51
CA ALA A 144 27.05 -14.36 5.03
C ALA A 144 27.34 -14.16 3.55
N ARG A 145 28.45 -14.70 3.02
CA ARG A 145 28.77 -14.57 1.59
C ARG A 145 27.79 -15.33 0.70
N THR A 146 27.27 -16.46 1.17
CA THR A 146 26.31 -17.27 0.42
C THR A 146 24.90 -16.67 0.47
N LEU A 147 24.46 -16.19 1.64
CA LEU A 147 23.09 -15.69 1.81
C LEU A 147 22.91 -14.23 1.35
N LYS A 148 23.94 -13.39 1.44
CA LYS A 148 23.83 -11.96 1.06
C LYS A 148 23.31 -11.73 -0.36
N PRO A 149 23.82 -12.39 -1.42
CA PRO A 149 23.29 -12.20 -2.77
C PRO A 149 21.79 -12.46 -2.86
N VAL A 150 21.31 -13.55 -2.24
CA VAL A 150 19.89 -13.94 -2.21
C VAL A 150 19.04 -12.86 -1.53
N VAL A 151 19.49 -12.38 -0.36
CA VAL A 151 18.78 -11.31 0.36
C VAL A 151 18.81 -9.99 -0.42
N MET A 152 19.88 -9.70 -1.15
CA MET A 152 19.98 -8.49 -1.96
C MET A 152 19.07 -8.55 -3.19
N GLU A 153 18.87 -9.73 -3.77
CA GLU A 153 17.86 -9.99 -4.80
C GLU A 153 16.45 -9.78 -4.25
N ALA A 154 16.12 -10.37 -3.09
CA ALA A 154 14.84 -10.16 -2.44
C ALA A 154 14.55 -8.66 -2.11
N ILE A 155 15.56 -7.89 -1.68
CA ILE A 155 15.40 -6.44 -1.48
C ILE A 155 15.18 -5.72 -2.81
N GLN A 156 15.85 -6.14 -3.88
CA GLN A 156 15.69 -5.55 -5.19
C GLN A 156 14.28 -5.82 -5.76
N ASP A 157 13.74 -7.02 -5.54
CA ASP A 157 12.36 -7.36 -5.93
C ASP A 157 11.34 -6.46 -5.23
N ILE A 158 11.51 -6.22 -3.93
CA ILE A 158 10.65 -5.27 -3.18
C ILE A 158 10.75 -3.86 -3.78
N LEU A 159 11.96 -3.40 -4.17
CA LEU A 159 12.14 -2.08 -4.78
C LEU A 159 11.46 -1.98 -6.15
N ASP A 160 11.65 -2.98 -7.01
CA ASP A 160 11.08 -3.01 -8.36
C ASP A 160 9.54 -3.10 -8.30
N GLU A 161 9.01 -3.85 -7.34
CA GLU A 161 7.58 -3.86 -7.08
C GLU A 161 7.08 -2.49 -6.63
N LEU A 162 7.71 -1.88 -5.62
CA LEU A 162 7.37 -0.54 -5.11
C LEU A 162 7.37 0.52 -6.23
N GLU A 163 8.23 0.36 -7.24
CA GLU A 163 8.29 1.25 -8.39
C GLU A 163 7.08 1.12 -9.33
N THR A 164 6.63 -0.11 -9.55
CA THR A 164 5.58 -0.48 -10.52
C THR A 164 4.17 -0.54 -9.94
N VAL A 165 4.00 -0.46 -8.61
CA VAL A 165 2.67 -0.56 -7.93
C VAL A 165 1.61 0.32 -8.56
N TYR A 166 1.91 1.60 -8.82
CA TYR A 166 0.92 2.55 -9.31
C TYR A 166 0.44 2.22 -10.72
N ASP A 167 1.34 1.74 -11.57
CA ASP A 167 1.01 1.36 -12.94
C ASP A 167 0.21 0.06 -12.96
N ASN A 168 0.52 -0.88 -12.08
CA ASN A 168 -0.21 -2.14 -11.97
C ASN A 168 -1.65 -1.91 -11.49
N ILE A 169 -1.85 -1.09 -10.45
CA ILE A 169 -3.19 -0.70 -9.98
C ILE A 169 -3.94 0.06 -11.08
N ALA A 170 -3.26 0.96 -11.81
CA ALA A 170 -3.88 1.76 -12.86
C ALA A 170 -4.34 0.95 -14.08
N LYS A 171 -3.76 -0.23 -14.34
CA LYS A 171 -4.22 -1.13 -15.41
C LYS A 171 -5.61 -1.72 -15.13
N SER A 172 -5.94 -1.96 -13.86
CA SER A 172 -7.26 -2.45 -13.43
C SER A 172 -8.37 -1.39 -13.58
N ALA A 173 -8.01 -0.11 -13.82
CA ALA A 173 -8.98 0.98 -13.92
C ALA A 173 -9.98 0.84 -15.06
N LYS A 174 -9.57 0.20 -16.17
CA LYS A 174 -10.42 -0.04 -17.33
C LYS A 174 -11.63 -0.95 -17.02
N ASP A 175 -11.47 -1.85 -16.04
CA ASP A 175 -12.46 -2.88 -15.74
C ASP A 175 -13.51 -2.40 -14.74
N HIS A 176 -13.24 -1.30 -14.02
CA HIS A 176 -14.15 -0.75 -13.00
C HIS A 176 -14.86 0.53 -13.39
N ILE A 177 -14.26 1.31 -14.30
CA ILE A 177 -14.80 2.57 -14.78
C ILE A 177 -15.36 2.33 -16.17
N HIS A 178 -16.67 2.51 -16.33
CA HIS A 178 -17.33 2.31 -17.60
C HIS A 178 -18.03 3.60 -18.05
N SER A 179 -18.03 3.84 -19.36
CA SER A 179 -19.01 4.75 -19.95
C SER A 179 -20.19 3.88 -20.41
N GLU A 180 -21.20 3.68 -19.57
CA GLU A 180 -22.39 2.95 -20.01
C GLU A 180 -23.11 3.75 -21.12
N ARG A 181 -23.02 3.27 -22.35
CA ARG A 181 -23.92 3.68 -23.42
C ARG A 181 -25.24 2.96 -23.21
N VAL A 182 -26.08 3.50 -22.34
CA VAL A 182 -27.44 2.97 -22.20
C VAL A 182 -28.20 3.33 -23.48
N LEU A 183 -28.64 2.32 -24.22
CA LEU A 183 -29.72 2.48 -25.19
C LEU A 183 -30.93 2.95 -24.38
N SER A 184 -31.29 4.23 -24.49
CA SER A 184 -32.60 4.70 -24.03
C SER A 184 -33.67 4.11 -24.96
N PHE A 185 -33.94 2.82 -24.80
CA PHE A 185 -35.05 2.13 -25.45
C PHE A 185 -36.38 2.50 -24.76
N PHE A 186 -36.30 2.91 -23.48
CA PHE A 186 -37.47 3.17 -22.64
C PHE A 186 -38.13 4.53 -22.90
N LEU A 187 -37.46 5.48 -23.57
CA LEU A 187 -38.09 6.72 -24.03
C LEU A 187 -38.57 6.67 -25.50
N PHE A 188 -38.51 5.50 -26.16
CA PHE A 188 -38.76 5.39 -27.61
C PHE A 188 -40.10 4.75 -27.99
N TRP A 189 -40.94 4.35 -27.01
CA TRP A 189 -42.33 3.94 -27.30
C TRP A 189 -43.33 5.10 -27.11
N SER A 190 -42.95 6.31 -27.50
CA SER A 190 -43.92 7.34 -27.86
C SER A 190 -43.28 8.39 -28.76
N TYR A 191 -43.67 8.35 -30.04
CA TYR A 191 -43.56 9.43 -31.03
C TYR A 191 -42.19 9.77 -31.64
N SER A 192 -42.13 9.55 -32.96
CA SER A 192 -41.25 10.16 -33.97
C SER A 192 -39.90 9.49 -34.28
N LYS A 193 -39.75 9.17 -35.56
CA LYS A 193 -38.82 8.20 -36.15
C LYS A 193 -37.54 8.83 -36.73
N SER A 194 -37.07 9.97 -36.20
CA SER A 194 -36.03 10.76 -36.91
C SER A 194 -34.83 11.26 -36.12
N ASN A 195 -34.68 11.01 -34.81
CA ASN A 195 -33.44 11.33 -34.09
C ASN A 195 -33.18 10.35 -32.92
N ALA A 196 -32.55 9.22 -33.21
CA ALA A 196 -31.98 8.35 -32.19
C ALA A 196 -30.69 8.99 -31.64
N GLY A 197 -30.84 9.98 -30.76
CA GLY A 197 -29.73 10.56 -30.01
C GLY A 197 -29.34 9.64 -28.86
N TRP A 198 -28.13 9.09 -28.92
CA TRP A 198 -27.57 8.31 -27.81
C TRP A 198 -27.22 9.25 -26.66
N VAL A 199 -27.97 9.23 -25.57
CA VAL A 199 -27.54 9.87 -24.32
C VAL A 199 -26.48 8.97 -23.70
N SER A 200 -25.23 9.43 -23.68
CA SER A 200 -24.17 8.73 -22.96
C SER A 200 -24.32 9.10 -21.48
N LEU A 201 -24.74 8.14 -20.65
CA LEU A 201 -24.73 8.33 -19.20
C LEU A 201 -23.28 8.19 -18.75
N SER A 202 -22.63 9.32 -18.49
CA SER A 202 -21.27 9.33 -17.95
C SER A 202 -21.33 8.96 -16.47
N GLU A 203 -20.53 7.98 -16.05
CA GLU A 203 -20.33 7.69 -14.63
C GLU A 203 -19.80 8.92 -13.90
N ILE A 204 -20.27 9.10 -12.65
CA ILE A 204 -19.86 10.18 -11.76
C ILE A 204 -19.13 9.54 -10.59
N ILE A 205 -17.82 9.78 -10.52
CA ILE A 205 -16.94 9.23 -9.50
C ILE A 205 -16.68 10.30 -8.45
N LEU A 206 -16.81 9.97 -7.17
CA LEU A 206 -16.42 10.84 -6.06
C LEU A 206 -15.08 10.40 -5.47
N THR A 207 -14.21 11.35 -5.20
CA THR A 207 -12.93 11.15 -4.50
C THR A 207 -12.65 12.31 -3.54
N ILE A 208 -11.78 12.11 -2.56
CA ILE A 208 -11.48 13.09 -1.52
C ILE A 208 -9.97 13.32 -1.40
N GLY A 209 -9.59 14.59 -1.22
CA GLY A 209 -8.20 15.00 -1.02
C GLY A 209 -7.32 14.66 -2.21
N ARG A 210 -6.06 14.31 -1.95
CA ARG A 210 -5.08 13.96 -2.98
C ARG A 210 -4.44 12.61 -2.70
N SER A 211 -4.73 11.64 -3.56
CA SER A 211 -4.02 10.35 -3.58
C SER A 211 -3.35 10.14 -4.92
N LYS A 212 -2.03 9.92 -4.91
CA LYS A 212 -1.28 9.68 -6.15
C LYS A 212 -1.72 8.40 -6.86
N THR A 213 -2.05 7.36 -6.09
CA THR A 213 -2.56 6.09 -6.61
C THR A 213 -3.89 6.29 -7.34
N VAL A 214 -4.83 7.02 -6.72
CA VAL A 214 -6.14 7.30 -7.32
C VAL A 214 -6.01 8.24 -8.52
N GLU A 215 -5.11 9.23 -8.46
CA GLU A 215 -4.82 10.13 -9.59
C GLU A 215 -4.34 9.34 -10.83
N THR A 216 -3.34 8.46 -10.67
CA THR A 216 -2.84 7.63 -11.78
C THR A 216 -3.91 6.65 -12.26
N TYR A 217 -4.69 6.07 -11.35
CA TYR A 217 -5.82 5.19 -11.66
C TYR A 217 -6.86 5.87 -12.55
N LEU A 218 -7.32 7.08 -12.18
CA LEU A 218 -8.29 7.85 -12.96
C LEU A 218 -7.70 8.31 -14.31
N LYS A 219 -6.43 8.73 -14.34
CA LYS A 219 -5.76 9.11 -15.59
C LYS A 219 -5.66 7.95 -16.58
N SER A 220 -5.34 6.75 -16.09
CA SER A 220 -5.32 5.53 -16.91
C SER A 220 -6.71 5.25 -17.50
N ALA A 221 -7.77 5.30 -16.69
CA ALA A 221 -9.14 5.10 -17.15
C ALA A 221 -9.59 6.16 -18.18
N ALA A 222 -9.11 7.40 -18.07
CA ALA A 222 -9.48 8.49 -18.97
C ALA A 222 -9.02 8.28 -20.42
N HIS A 223 -8.03 7.42 -20.66
CA HIS A 223 -7.63 7.04 -22.01
C HIS A 223 -8.67 6.17 -22.72
N TYR A 224 -9.48 5.42 -21.96
CA TYR A 224 -10.46 4.47 -22.49
C TYR A 224 -11.88 5.02 -22.45
N HIS A 225 -12.22 5.76 -21.39
CA HIS A 225 -13.59 6.15 -21.07
C HIS A 225 -13.70 7.63 -20.73
N LYS A 226 -14.83 8.23 -21.08
CA LYS A 226 -15.18 9.60 -20.66
C LYS A 226 -16.11 9.51 -19.46
N PHE A 227 -15.68 10.11 -18.35
CA PHE A 227 -16.43 10.15 -17.10
C PHE A 227 -16.20 11.50 -16.41
N THR A 228 -16.98 11.73 -15.37
CA THR A 228 -16.92 12.94 -14.55
C THR A 228 -16.41 12.58 -13.17
N VAL A 229 -15.49 13.38 -12.61
CA VAL A 229 -14.97 13.20 -11.26
C VAL A 229 -15.35 14.39 -10.39
N ILE A 230 -15.98 14.11 -9.26
CA ILE A 230 -16.18 15.07 -8.18
C ILE A 230 -15.03 14.88 -7.19
N VAL A 231 -14.28 15.95 -6.94
CA VAL A 231 -13.16 15.97 -6.00
C VAL A 231 -13.56 16.82 -4.80
N ALA A 232 -13.66 16.21 -3.64
CA ALA A 232 -13.82 16.91 -2.37
C ALA A 232 -12.46 17.46 -1.91
N GLU A 233 -12.44 18.73 -1.49
CA GLU A 233 -11.18 19.45 -1.24
C GLU A 233 -10.36 18.97 -0.04
N SER A 234 -11.00 18.33 0.96
CA SER A 234 -10.38 17.90 2.22
C SER A 234 -9.80 19.07 3.01
N GLY A 235 -10.67 19.98 3.44
CA GLY A 235 -10.33 21.03 4.41
C GLY A 235 -9.94 20.38 5.74
N PRO A 236 -8.87 20.81 6.43
CA PRO A 236 -8.09 22.04 6.23
C PRO A 236 -6.86 21.92 5.31
N SER A 237 -6.55 20.72 4.80
CA SER A 237 -5.34 20.50 3.99
C SER A 237 -5.44 21.00 2.54
N TYR A 238 -6.68 21.11 2.02
CA TYR A 238 -7.02 21.53 0.65
C TYR A 238 -6.28 20.76 -0.47
N GLY A 239 -5.80 19.55 -0.17
CA GLY A 239 -5.06 18.74 -1.14
C GLY A 239 -5.86 18.42 -2.41
N GLY A 240 -7.20 18.39 -2.34
CA GLY A 240 -8.07 18.12 -3.48
C GLY A 240 -7.94 19.15 -4.61
N HIS A 241 -7.51 20.38 -4.32
CA HIS A 241 -7.30 21.43 -5.34
C HIS A 241 -6.19 21.02 -6.34
N ASP A 242 -5.10 20.45 -5.82
CA ASP A 242 -4.00 19.95 -6.63
C ASP A 242 -4.42 18.73 -7.46
N MET A 243 -5.24 17.84 -6.88
CA MET A 243 -5.78 16.69 -7.59
C MET A 243 -6.70 17.12 -8.74
N ALA A 244 -7.61 18.08 -8.49
CA ALA A 244 -8.48 18.65 -9.51
C ALA A 244 -7.68 19.32 -10.64
N ARG A 245 -6.65 20.12 -10.31
CA ARG A 245 -5.74 20.71 -11.30
C ARG A 245 -5.06 19.63 -12.16
N SER A 246 -4.55 18.58 -11.52
CA SER A 246 -3.85 17.49 -12.19
C SER A 246 -4.77 16.69 -13.13
N LEU A 247 -5.99 16.38 -12.71
CA LEU A 247 -6.97 15.66 -13.51
C LEU A 247 -7.52 16.52 -14.66
N SER A 248 -7.79 17.81 -14.40
CA SER A 248 -8.21 18.78 -15.43
C SER A 248 -7.16 18.94 -16.53
N SER A 249 -5.87 18.98 -16.16
CA SER A 249 -4.77 19.04 -17.13
C SER A 249 -4.70 17.82 -18.07
N SER A 250 -5.24 16.68 -17.64
CA SER A 250 -5.34 15.45 -18.43
C SER A 250 -6.66 15.33 -19.21
N GLY A 251 -7.50 16.38 -19.23
CA GLY A 251 -8.74 16.43 -20.00
C GLY A 251 -9.95 15.73 -19.36
N ILE A 252 -9.89 15.45 -18.05
CA ILE A 252 -11.00 14.83 -17.30
C ILE A 252 -11.94 15.93 -16.80
N SER A 253 -13.25 15.72 -17.00
CA SER A 253 -14.29 16.60 -16.45
C SER A 253 -14.28 16.50 -14.92
N THR A 254 -13.86 17.57 -14.24
CA THR A 254 -13.64 17.59 -12.80
C THR A 254 -14.44 18.70 -12.13
N PHE A 255 -15.11 18.37 -11.02
CA PHE A 255 -15.82 19.32 -10.17
C PHE A 255 -15.16 19.34 -8.80
N LEU A 256 -14.69 20.51 -8.37
CA LEU A 256 -14.18 20.71 -7.02
C LEU A 256 -15.35 21.10 -6.11
N VAL A 257 -15.49 20.42 -4.97
CA VAL A 257 -16.59 20.65 -4.02
C VAL A 257 -16.06 20.73 -2.59
N PRO A 258 -16.72 21.51 -1.71
CA PRO A 258 -16.42 21.48 -0.29
C PRO A 258 -16.90 20.17 0.33
N ASP A 259 -16.23 19.73 1.39
CA ASP A 259 -16.52 18.45 2.04
C ASP A 259 -17.95 18.40 2.62
N SER A 260 -18.51 19.55 3.01
CA SER A 260 -19.89 19.68 3.49
C SER A 260 -20.94 19.26 2.45
N SER A 261 -20.61 19.34 1.16
CA SER A 261 -21.51 19.02 0.06
C SER A 261 -21.49 17.55 -0.35
N ILE A 262 -20.60 16.73 0.23
CA ILE A 262 -20.45 15.30 -0.11
C ILE A 262 -21.78 14.56 0.01
N TYR A 263 -22.49 14.74 1.13
CA TYR A 263 -23.75 14.03 1.37
C TYR A 263 -24.85 14.44 0.37
N ALA A 264 -24.94 15.73 0.03
CA ALA A 264 -25.95 16.22 -0.92
C ALA A 264 -25.71 15.69 -2.35
N LEU A 265 -24.44 15.58 -2.75
CA LEU A 265 -24.05 15.12 -4.08
C LEU A 265 -24.08 13.60 -4.22
N MET A 266 -24.04 12.86 -3.11
CA MET A 266 -23.99 11.39 -3.13
C MET A 266 -25.15 10.73 -3.90
N SER A 267 -26.32 11.37 -3.93
CA SER A 267 -27.48 10.91 -4.72
C SER A 267 -27.23 10.79 -6.24
N ARG A 268 -26.19 11.44 -6.77
CA ARG A 268 -25.81 11.42 -8.18
C ARG A 268 -24.51 10.64 -8.44
N VAL A 269 -23.77 10.31 -7.39
CA VAL A 269 -22.49 9.61 -7.50
C VAL A 269 -22.77 8.13 -7.76
N SER A 270 -22.08 7.55 -8.75
CA SER A 270 -22.19 6.12 -9.05
C SER A 270 -21.20 5.30 -8.22
N LYS A 271 -19.98 5.79 -8.03
CA LYS A 271 -18.90 5.10 -7.32
C LYS A 271 -18.05 6.09 -6.53
N VAL A 272 -17.58 5.66 -5.36
CA VAL A 272 -16.60 6.40 -4.56
C VAL A 272 -15.26 5.68 -4.66
N ILE A 273 -14.21 6.42 -4.99
CA ILE A 273 -12.84 5.89 -5.04
C ILE A 273 -11.97 6.64 -4.03
N LEU A 274 -11.49 5.91 -3.03
CA LEU A 274 -10.68 6.42 -1.93
C LEU A 274 -9.24 5.89 -2.01
N GLY A 275 -8.30 6.64 -1.45
CA GLY A 275 -6.96 6.16 -1.17
C GLY A 275 -6.79 5.86 0.31
N ALA A 276 -6.05 4.81 0.64
CA ALA A 276 -5.68 4.50 2.02
C ALA A 276 -4.25 4.97 2.34
N HIS A 277 -4.01 5.35 3.59
CA HIS A 277 -2.69 5.49 4.19
C HIS A 277 -2.15 4.13 4.63
N ALA A 278 -2.95 3.39 5.40
CA ALA A 278 -2.65 2.03 5.86
C ALA A 278 -3.94 1.21 5.92
N ILE A 279 -3.85 -0.09 5.64
CA ILE A 279 -4.95 -1.05 5.75
C ILE A 279 -4.58 -2.09 6.80
N LEU A 280 -5.49 -2.39 7.71
CA LEU A 280 -5.30 -3.31 8.82
C LEU A 280 -5.75 -4.72 8.48
N THR A 281 -5.36 -5.68 9.31
CA THR A 281 -5.74 -7.10 9.16
C THR A 281 -7.24 -7.34 9.27
N ASN A 282 -7.95 -6.51 10.05
CA ASN A 282 -9.41 -6.56 10.14
C ASN A 282 -10.13 -6.01 8.89
N GLY A 283 -9.38 -5.52 7.90
CA GLY A 283 -9.90 -4.89 6.68
C GLY A 283 -10.36 -3.46 6.88
N GLY A 284 -10.15 -2.85 8.05
CA GLY A 284 -10.32 -1.41 8.25
C GLY A 284 -9.12 -0.64 7.71
N MET A 285 -9.29 0.65 7.45
CA MET A 285 -8.23 1.47 6.87
C MET A 285 -8.11 2.83 7.55
N PHE A 286 -6.90 3.35 7.59
CA PHE A 286 -6.64 4.77 7.84
C PHE A 286 -6.56 5.49 6.51
N ALA A 287 -7.29 6.58 6.38
CA ALA A 287 -7.30 7.42 5.19
C ALA A 287 -7.28 8.90 5.61
N VAL A 288 -7.18 9.81 4.64
CA VAL A 288 -7.19 11.26 4.92
C VAL A 288 -8.53 11.65 5.57
N THR A 289 -8.50 12.67 6.42
CA THR A 289 -9.69 13.26 7.04
C THR A 289 -10.84 13.50 6.06
N GLY A 290 -12.05 13.17 6.48
CA GLY A 290 -13.27 13.19 5.66
C GLY A 290 -13.55 11.90 4.88
N SER A 291 -12.63 10.93 4.90
CA SER A 291 -12.87 9.62 4.26
C SER A 291 -13.99 8.84 4.96
N LEU A 292 -14.12 8.90 6.30
CA LEU A 292 -15.23 8.27 7.01
C LEU A 292 -16.56 8.95 6.68
N LEU A 293 -16.59 10.28 6.59
CA LEU A 293 -17.77 11.04 6.17
C LEU A 293 -18.22 10.58 4.77
N THR A 294 -17.27 10.45 3.85
CA THR A 294 -17.56 10.00 2.49
C THR A 294 -18.08 8.56 2.46
N ALA A 295 -17.43 7.65 3.20
CA ALA A 295 -17.81 6.24 3.22
C ALA A 295 -19.16 6.00 3.92
N THR A 296 -19.47 6.75 4.98
CA THR A 296 -20.77 6.69 5.66
C THR A 296 -21.90 7.26 4.79
N ALA A 297 -21.66 8.40 4.12
CA ALA A 297 -22.59 8.95 3.14
C ALA A 297 -22.83 7.97 1.98
N ALA A 298 -21.76 7.32 1.50
CA ALA A 298 -21.83 6.36 0.42
C ALA A 298 -22.69 5.13 0.80
N ARG A 299 -22.48 4.60 2.02
CA ARG A 299 -23.27 3.49 2.54
C ARG A 299 -24.76 3.86 2.70
N ALA A 300 -25.08 5.10 3.11
CA ALA A 300 -26.46 5.56 3.23
C ALA A 300 -27.17 5.65 1.86
N HIS A 301 -26.44 5.94 0.79
CA HIS A 301 -26.96 6.02 -0.58
C HIS A 301 -26.75 4.75 -1.41
N SER A 302 -26.27 3.66 -0.79
CA SER A 302 -25.95 2.39 -1.47
C SER A 302 -24.99 2.55 -2.66
N THR A 303 -24.11 3.56 -2.61
CA THR A 303 -23.07 3.76 -3.63
C THR A 303 -21.85 2.91 -3.28
N THR A 304 -21.24 2.28 -4.28
CA THR A 304 -20.08 1.42 -4.08
C THR A 304 -18.85 2.20 -3.64
N VAL A 305 -18.18 1.75 -2.59
CA VAL A 305 -16.91 2.30 -2.08
C VAL A 305 -15.75 1.39 -2.46
N MET A 306 -14.88 1.91 -3.32
CA MET A 306 -13.65 1.25 -3.78
C MET A 306 -12.43 1.94 -3.16
N VAL A 307 -11.45 1.16 -2.73
CA VAL A 307 -10.21 1.69 -2.13
C VAL A 307 -9.01 1.24 -2.95
N CYS A 308 -8.24 2.19 -3.46
CA CYS A 308 -7.01 1.91 -4.20
C CYS A 308 -5.79 2.05 -3.28
N ALA A 309 -5.07 0.95 -3.05
CA ALA A 309 -3.87 0.93 -2.22
C ALA A 309 -2.90 -0.17 -2.66
N GLY A 310 -1.60 0.11 -2.58
CA GLY A 310 -0.57 -0.91 -2.79
C GLY A 310 -0.41 -1.84 -1.59
N GLN A 311 0.09 -3.05 -1.83
CA GLN A 311 0.33 -4.05 -0.78
C GLN A 311 1.28 -3.59 0.32
N PHE A 312 2.25 -2.72 0.01
CA PHE A 312 3.17 -2.15 0.99
C PHE A 312 2.48 -1.32 2.10
N LYS A 313 1.20 -0.97 1.94
CA LYS A 313 0.36 -0.29 2.95
C LYS A 313 -0.41 -1.25 3.85
N LEU A 314 -0.41 -2.56 3.53
CA LEU A 314 -1.07 -3.58 4.34
C LEU A 314 -0.25 -3.80 5.60
N THR A 315 -0.91 -3.69 6.74
CA THR A 315 -0.29 -3.71 8.06
C THR A 315 -0.87 -4.89 8.85
N PRO A 316 -0.04 -5.78 9.40
CA PRO A 316 -0.51 -7.00 10.07
C PRO A 316 -1.11 -6.77 11.46
N LEU A 317 -1.20 -5.51 11.90
CA LEU A 317 -1.80 -5.14 13.17
C LEU A 317 -3.34 -5.21 13.10
N TRP A 318 -3.95 -5.89 14.07
CA TRP A 318 -5.38 -6.20 14.05
C TRP A 318 -6.27 -4.99 14.35
N ASN A 319 -5.92 -4.20 15.36
CA ASN A 319 -6.76 -3.09 15.80
C ASN A 319 -5.94 -1.94 16.40
N LEU A 320 -5.60 -0.95 15.58
CA LEU A 320 -4.91 0.27 16.03
C LEU A 320 -5.85 1.32 16.61
N TYR A 321 -7.18 1.11 16.58
CA TYR A 321 -8.17 2.11 16.97
C TYR A 321 -8.04 2.54 18.44
N HIS A 322 -7.75 1.59 19.34
CA HIS A 322 -7.63 1.84 20.78
C HIS A 322 -6.22 2.22 21.22
N GLU A 323 -5.19 1.84 20.45
CA GLU A 323 -3.79 1.95 20.86
C GLU A 323 -3.17 3.31 20.46
N TYR A 324 -3.64 3.91 19.36
CA TYR A 324 -3.07 5.14 18.81
C TYR A 324 -3.84 6.42 19.12
N GLY A 325 -4.84 6.40 20.01
CA GLY A 325 -5.63 7.60 20.29
C GLY A 325 -6.27 8.17 19.02
N ALA A 326 -6.90 7.29 18.23
CA ALA A 326 -7.83 7.49 17.10
C ALA A 326 -7.46 8.41 15.92
N LEU A 327 -6.71 9.50 16.07
CA LEU A 327 -6.50 10.50 15.00
C LEU A 327 -5.08 11.09 15.15
N ASP A 328 -4.26 11.03 14.10
CA ASP A 328 -3.05 11.87 14.08
C ASP A 328 -3.50 13.33 14.02
N PHE A 329 -2.94 14.18 14.87
CA PHE A 329 -3.25 15.61 14.85
C PHE A 329 -2.13 16.34 14.11
N ASP A 330 -2.53 17.16 13.15
CA ASP A 330 -1.62 18.05 12.44
C ASP A 330 -1.66 19.45 13.05
N ASP A 331 -0.89 20.38 12.48
CA ASP A 331 -0.80 21.75 12.98
C ASP A 331 -2.21 22.43 13.02
N PRO A 332 -2.63 22.97 14.18
CA PRO A 332 -3.87 23.74 14.32
C PRO A 332 -3.95 24.97 13.40
N SER A 333 -2.81 25.49 12.93
CA SER A 333 -2.72 26.65 12.04
C SER A 333 -3.48 26.46 10.73
N GLY A 334 -3.66 25.20 10.29
CA GLY A 334 -4.47 24.89 9.12
C GLY A 334 -5.96 25.15 9.33
N VAL A 335 -6.43 25.08 10.57
CA VAL A 335 -7.84 25.31 10.94
C VAL A 335 -8.07 26.75 11.38
N LEU A 336 -7.20 27.27 12.25
CA LEU A 336 -7.28 28.64 12.77
C LEU A 336 -5.93 29.34 12.61
N GLY A 337 -5.89 30.40 11.81
CA GLY A 337 -4.67 31.18 11.61
C GLY A 337 -4.25 31.91 12.88
N PHE A 338 -2.93 32.02 13.09
CA PHE A 338 -2.36 32.76 14.25
C PHE A 338 -2.71 34.26 14.24
N GLU A 339 -3.14 34.79 13.10
CA GLU A 339 -3.62 36.17 12.95
C GLU A 339 -4.87 36.44 13.82
N GLU A 340 -5.64 35.40 14.17
CA GLU A 340 -6.87 35.49 14.97
C GLU A 340 -6.58 35.34 16.49
N GLY A 341 -5.56 36.04 16.99
CA GLY A 341 -5.03 35.88 18.36
C GLY A 341 -6.06 35.98 19.49
N ASP A 342 -7.10 36.81 19.34
CA ASP A 342 -8.19 36.93 20.32
C ASP A 342 -9.02 35.64 20.49
N LEU A 343 -9.02 34.78 19.47
CA LEU A 343 -9.78 33.54 19.40
C LEU A 343 -8.93 32.33 19.82
N VAL A 344 -7.63 32.35 19.52
CA VAL A 344 -6.66 31.31 19.88
C VAL A 344 -6.63 31.07 21.39
N ASP A 345 -6.72 32.14 22.20
CA ASP A 345 -6.70 32.02 23.66
C ASP A 345 -8.03 31.53 24.27
N LYS A 346 -9.11 31.48 23.48
CA LYS A 346 -10.46 31.17 23.95
C LYS A 346 -11.02 29.84 23.43
N VAL A 347 -10.41 29.27 22.40
CA VAL A 347 -10.94 28.10 21.68
C VAL A 347 -9.87 27.03 21.57
N ASP A 348 -10.22 25.81 21.97
CA ASP A 348 -9.38 24.64 21.73
C ASP A 348 -9.50 24.21 20.27
N VAL A 349 -8.45 24.45 19.49
CA VAL A 349 -8.40 24.10 18.06
C VAL A 349 -7.75 22.73 17.88
N VAL A 350 -8.43 21.84 17.17
CA VAL A 350 -7.99 20.48 16.91
C VAL A 350 -8.03 20.19 15.41
N ASN A 351 -6.95 19.66 14.86
CA ASN A 351 -6.83 19.33 13.45
C ASN A 351 -6.51 17.83 13.25
N PRO A 352 -7.51 16.95 13.13
CA PRO A 352 -7.27 15.54 12.84
C PRO A 352 -6.91 15.33 11.36
N TYR A 353 -5.81 14.64 11.12
CA TYR A 353 -5.24 14.41 9.80
C TYR A 353 -5.71 13.10 9.16
N TYR A 354 -5.67 12.01 9.94
CA TYR A 354 -6.15 10.70 9.50
C TYR A 354 -7.51 10.39 10.12
N ASP A 355 -8.27 9.57 9.42
CA ASP A 355 -9.59 9.09 9.82
C ASP A 355 -9.64 7.58 9.65
N TYR A 356 -10.38 6.91 10.54
CA TYR A 356 -10.50 5.45 10.53
C TYR A 356 -11.80 5.02 9.87
N VAL A 357 -11.68 4.38 8.71
CA VAL A 357 -12.82 3.81 7.99
C VAL A 357 -12.98 2.34 8.35
N ARG A 358 -14.14 2.00 8.89
CA ARG A 358 -14.50 0.62 9.25
C ARG A 358 -14.57 -0.28 8.00
N PRO A 359 -14.18 -1.57 8.13
CA PRO A 359 -14.24 -2.53 7.02
C PRO A 359 -15.65 -2.65 6.43
N GLU A 360 -16.68 -2.50 7.25
CA GLU A 360 -18.10 -2.57 6.87
C GLU A 360 -18.54 -1.48 5.90
N LEU A 361 -17.74 -0.42 5.69
CA LEU A 361 -18.05 0.68 4.79
C LEU A 361 -17.32 0.56 3.44
N VAL A 362 -16.40 -0.41 3.32
CA VAL A 362 -15.62 -0.64 2.10
C VAL A 362 -16.18 -1.86 1.40
N ASP A 363 -16.40 -1.78 0.09
CA ASP A 363 -16.92 -2.91 -0.68
C ASP A 363 -15.79 -3.68 -1.38
N VAL A 364 -14.74 -3.00 -1.88
CA VAL A 364 -13.61 -3.63 -2.57
C VAL A 364 -12.30 -2.87 -2.39
N TYR A 365 -11.21 -3.62 -2.23
CA TYR A 365 -9.83 -3.15 -2.25
C TYR A 365 -9.18 -3.48 -3.59
N VAL A 366 -8.70 -2.45 -4.29
CA VAL A 366 -7.95 -2.58 -5.54
C VAL A 366 -6.46 -2.48 -5.22
N THR A 367 -5.77 -3.61 -5.36
CA THR A 367 -4.32 -3.74 -5.08
C THR A 367 -3.54 -4.07 -6.35
N ASN A 368 -2.21 -4.21 -6.23
CA ASN A 368 -1.36 -4.59 -7.37
C ASN A 368 -1.63 -6.02 -7.89
N ASP A 369 -2.12 -6.92 -7.06
CA ASP A 369 -2.41 -8.31 -7.44
C ASP A 369 -3.85 -8.50 -7.94
N GLY A 370 -4.67 -7.47 -7.79
CA GLY A 370 -6.07 -7.45 -8.20
C GLY A 370 -7.00 -6.99 -7.09
N ASP A 371 -8.25 -7.40 -7.23
CA ASP A 371 -9.36 -6.91 -6.44
C ASP A 371 -9.74 -7.89 -5.33
N HIS A 372 -9.85 -7.36 -4.12
CA HIS A 372 -10.03 -8.14 -2.92
C HIS A 372 -11.20 -7.61 -2.10
N PRO A 373 -12.16 -8.46 -1.71
CA PRO A 373 -13.16 -8.06 -0.72
C PRO A 373 -12.52 -7.89 0.67
N PRO A 374 -13.11 -7.11 1.59
CA PRO A 374 -12.53 -6.87 2.92
C PRO A 374 -12.12 -8.14 3.69
N PRO A 375 -12.90 -9.26 3.68
CA PRO A 375 -12.51 -10.48 4.39
C PRO A 375 -11.25 -11.17 3.85
N SER A 376 -10.92 -11.01 2.55
CA SER A 376 -9.71 -11.62 2.00
C SER A 376 -8.43 -10.90 2.41
N MET A 377 -8.53 -9.68 2.98
CA MET A 377 -7.37 -8.92 3.42
C MET A 377 -6.55 -9.66 4.48
N TYR A 378 -7.23 -10.39 5.38
CA TYR A 378 -6.55 -11.24 6.37
C TYR A 378 -5.62 -12.27 5.72
N ARG A 379 -6.12 -12.93 4.66
CA ARG A 379 -5.34 -13.95 3.93
C ARG A 379 -4.16 -13.32 3.22
N LEU A 380 -4.37 -12.20 2.52
CA LEU A 380 -3.32 -11.50 1.80
C LEU A 380 -2.18 -11.03 2.74
N ILE A 381 -2.54 -10.53 3.91
CA ILE A 381 -1.58 -10.12 4.95
C ILE A 381 -0.80 -11.33 5.48
N LYS A 382 -1.48 -12.44 5.75
CA LYS A 382 -0.85 -13.67 6.23
C LYS A 382 0.05 -14.34 5.18
N GLU A 383 -0.24 -14.14 3.90
CA GLU A 383 0.62 -14.57 2.78
C GLU A 383 1.82 -13.63 2.59
N SER A 384 1.77 -12.39 3.09
CA SER A 384 2.84 -11.39 2.90
C SER A 384 3.77 -11.21 4.10
N TYR A 385 3.33 -11.63 5.30
CA TYR A 385 4.02 -11.38 6.56
C TYR A 385 3.96 -12.58 7.49
N ASP A 386 5.00 -12.76 8.30
CA ASP A 386 5.06 -13.79 9.34
C ASP A 386 4.44 -13.32 10.66
N ASP A 387 3.72 -14.23 11.33
CA ASP A 387 3.06 -13.95 12.63
C ASP A 387 4.06 -13.53 13.73
N GLU A 388 5.33 -13.96 13.62
CA GLU A 388 6.41 -13.64 14.59
C GLU A 388 6.85 -12.17 14.57
N ASP A 389 6.56 -11.44 13.48
CA ASP A 389 7.06 -10.08 13.26
C ASP A 389 5.97 -9.02 13.45
N ASN A 390 4.82 -9.40 14.01
CA ASN A 390 3.73 -8.48 14.27
C ASN A 390 4.15 -7.39 15.29
N GLU A 391 4.85 -7.78 16.36
CA GLU A 391 5.30 -6.91 17.46
C GLU A 391 6.70 -6.30 17.22
N LEU A 392 6.93 -5.86 15.98
CA LEU A 392 8.16 -5.17 15.57
C LEU A 392 8.28 -3.77 16.14
#